data_AF-A0A7C7CFM4-F1
#
_entry.id   AF-A0A7C7CFM4-F1
#
_cell.length_a   1.000
_cell.length_b   1.000
_cell.length_c   1.000
_cell.angle_alpha   90.00
_cell.angle_beta   90.00
_cell.angle_gamma   90.00
#
_symmetry.space_group_name_H-M   'P 1'
#
loop_
_entity.id
_entity.type
_entity.pdbx_description
1 polymer ?
#
loop_
_entity_poly.entity_id
_entity_poly.type
_entity_poly.pdbx_seq_one_letter_code
_entity_poly.pdbx_strand_id
1 'polypeptide(L)'
;MKLPFERTLENLNRFIKMNDERGHLIQINVSLVPTEHHSEKEIENFCSHWEGRVDGVIVPPYIGWGGYFDLGVRKEQYPCRYIFEVLQIDWDGTVAMCCEDYETKYPLGNLKEQEPQEVFNSPTLQEQRRRMVDGDFALPPICVDCIESHEVARQYWKQAEVLPLSKI
;
A
#
# COMPACT_ATOMS: atom_id res chain seq x y z
N MET A 1 11.28 0.76 -18.98
CA MET A 1 10.11 1.24 -19.74
C MET A 1 10.21 2.76 -19.86
N LYS A 2 10.26 3.33 -21.07
CA LYS A 2 10.32 4.79 -21.29
C LYS A 2 9.07 5.24 -22.04
N LEU A 3 7.97 5.43 -21.33
CA LEU A 3 6.79 6.07 -21.92
C LEU A 3 7.05 7.58 -22.01
N PRO A 4 6.86 8.23 -23.18
CA PRO A 4 7.02 9.68 -23.29
C PRO A 4 5.99 10.40 -22.42
N PHE A 5 6.44 11.32 -21.57
CA PHE A 5 5.60 12.00 -20.59
C PHE A 5 4.45 12.77 -21.26
N GLU A 6 4.78 13.62 -22.24
CA GLU A 6 3.84 14.50 -22.93
C GLU A 6 2.75 13.69 -23.63
N ARG A 7 3.16 12.64 -24.36
CA ARG A 7 2.22 11.73 -25.02
C ARG A 7 1.32 10.99 -24.03
N THR A 8 1.84 10.62 -22.86
CA THR A 8 1.05 9.95 -21.81
C THR A 8 0.00 10.91 -21.24
N LEU A 9 0.40 12.14 -20.95
CA LEU A 9 -0.49 13.19 -20.45
C LEU A 9 -1.57 13.57 -21.47
N GLU A 10 -1.22 13.70 -22.75
CA GLU A 10 -2.19 13.94 -23.84
C GLU A 10 -3.23 12.82 -23.93
N ASN A 11 -2.80 11.55 -23.86
CA ASN A 11 -3.71 10.42 -23.91
C ASN A 11 -4.63 10.38 -22.69
N LEU A 12 -4.12 10.71 -21.50
CA LEU A 12 -4.90 10.75 -20.27
C LEU A 12 -5.95 11.87 -20.32
N ASN A 13 -5.60 13.08 -20.76
CA ASN A 13 -6.55 14.17 -20.94
C ASN A 13 -7.64 13.82 -21.97
N ARG A 14 -7.28 13.15 -23.07
CA ARG A 14 -8.27 12.66 -24.04
C ARG A 14 -9.21 11.64 -23.41
N PHE A 15 -8.69 10.75 -22.58
CA PHE A 15 -9.49 9.73 -21.91
C PHE A 15 -10.46 10.33 -20.89
N ILE A 16 -10.01 11.30 -20.08
CA ILE A 16 -10.87 12.06 -19.14
C ILE A 16 -12.04 12.69 -19.90
N LYS A 17 -11.76 13.43 -20.98
CA LYS A 17 -12.80 14.03 -21.82
C LYS A 17 -13.79 13.01 -22.37
N MET A 18 -13.30 11.86 -22.86
CA MET A 18 -14.16 10.80 -23.38
C MET A 18 -15.05 10.19 -22.28
N ASN A 19 -14.55 10.13 -21.06
CA ASN A 19 -15.31 9.64 -19.91
C ASN A 19 -16.43 10.62 -19.55
N ASP A 20 -16.14 11.92 -19.48
CA ASP A 20 -17.12 12.98 -19.22
C ASP A 20 -18.24 12.99 -20.27
N GLU A 21 -17.87 12.94 -21.56
CA GLU A 21 -18.83 12.91 -22.68
C GLU A 21 -19.75 11.68 -22.67
N ARG A 22 -19.36 10.61 -21.97
CA ARG A 22 -20.13 9.36 -21.85
C ARG A 22 -20.93 9.27 -20.55
N GLY A 23 -21.02 10.37 -19.79
CA GLY A 23 -21.72 10.40 -18.52
C GLY A 23 -20.90 9.85 -17.35
N HIS A 24 -19.57 9.94 -17.44
CA HIS A 24 -18.63 9.64 -16.35
C HIS A 24 -18.74 8.21 -15.82
N LEU A 25 -18.54 7.23 -16.71
CA LEU A 25 -18.75 5.80 -16.41
C LEU A 25 -17.58 5.14 -15.66
N ILE A 26 -16.42 5.79 -15.64
CA ILE A 26 -15.17 5.25 -15.10
C ILE A 26 -14.63 6.22 -14.04
N GLN A 27 -14.25 5.70 -12.88
CA GLN A 27 -13.52 6.49 -11.89
C GLN A 27 -12.04 6.56 -12.27
N ILE A 28 -11.47 7.75 -12.28
CA ILE A 28 -10.08 8.02 -12.60
C ILE A 28 -9.40 8.57 -11.34
N ASN A 29 -8.39 7.86 -10.84
CA ASN A 29 -7.57 8.33 -9.73
C ASN A 29 -6.11 8.41 -10.18
N VAL A 30 -5.40 9.43 -9.73
CA VAL A 30 -3.96 9.61 -9.96
C VAL A 30 -3.23 9.58 -8.63
N SER A 31 -1.99 9.09 -8.64
CA SER A 31 -1.21 8.92 -7.42
C SER A 31 0.23 9.41 -7.58
N LEU A 32 0.76 10.06 -6.54
CA LEU A 32 2.17 10.43 -6.40
C LEU A 32 2.67 10.00 -5.02
N VAL A 33 3.64 9.10 -4.99
CA VAL A 33 4.33 8.70 -3.75
C VAL A 33 5.45 9.70 -3.47
N PRO A 34 5.36 10.53 -2.42
CA PRO A 34 6.44 11.43 -2.03
C PRO A 34 7.67 10.65 -1.64
N THR A 35 8.82 11.16 -2.06
CA THR A 35 10.15 10.64 -1.72
C THR A 35 11.05 11.82 -1.43
N GLU A 36 12.26 11.57 -0.94
CA GLU A 36 13.29 12.60 -0.74
C GLU A 36 13.68 13.37 -2.02
N HIS A 37 13.29 12.87 -3.19
CA HIS A 37 13.54 13.53 -4.48
C HIS A 37 12.45 14.51 -4.91
N HIS A 38 11.36 14.63 -4.14
CA HIS A 38 10.28 15.58 -4.42
C HIS A 38 10.34 16.73 -3.40
N SER A 39 10.32 17.96 -3.90
CA SER A 39 10.05 19.14 -3.07
C SER A 39 8.57 19.23 -2.71
N GLU A 40 8.26 19.90 -1.59
CA GLU A 40 6.88 20.21 -1.20
C GLU A 40 6.10 20.88 -2.34
N LYS A 41 6.75 21.80 -3.04
CA LYS A 41 6.18 22.51 -4.19
C LYS A 41 5.86 21.59 -5.36
N GLU A 42 6.66 20.55 -5.62
CA GLU A 42 6.36 19.59 -6.69
C GLU A 42 5.12 18.75 -6.35
N ILE A 43 4.97 18.36 -5.08
CA ILE A 43 3.80 17.63 -4.59
C ILE A 43 2.56 18.53 -4.69
N GLU A 44 2.65 19.78 -4.24
CA GLU A 44 1.55 20.77 -4.36
C GLU A 44 1.15 21.01 -5.82
N ASN A 45 2.14 21.14 -6.72
CA ASN A 45 1.89 21.31 -8.15
C ASN A 45 1.19 20.08 -8.75
N PHE A 46 1.58 18.87 -8.34
CA PHE A 46 0.91 17.64 -8.76
C PHE A 46 -0.55 17.64 -8.31
N CYS A 47 -0.81 17.92 -7.03
CA CYS A 47 -2.18 17.96 -6.51
C CYS A 47 -3.04 18.99 -7.23
N SER A 48 -2.54 20.23 -7.34
CA SER A 48 -3.26 21.34 -7.97
C SER A 48 -3.49 21.11 -9.47
N HIS A 49 -2.59 20.39 -10.15
CA HIS A 49 -2.77 20.05 -11.56
C HIS A 49 -3.97 19.12 -11.79
N TRP A 50 -4.18 18.17 -10.89
CA TRP A 50 -5.19 17.12 -11.03
C TRP A 50 -6.49 17.42 -10.32
N GLU A 51 -6.49 18.35 -9.36
CA GLU A 51 -7.68 18.81 -8.66
C GLU A 51 -8.79 19.25 -9.65
N GLY A 52 -9.98 18.66 -9.49
CA GLY A 52 -11.13 18.90 -10.35
C GLY A 52 -11.05 18.31 -11.76
N ARG A 53 -9.97 17.60 -12.12
CA ARG A 53 -9.82 16.91 -13.43
C ARG A 53 -10.04 15.40 -13.36
N VAL A 54 -9.94 14.83 -12.17
CA VAL A 54 -10.05 13.39 -11.89
C VAL A 54 -10.83 13.21 -10.60
N ASP A 55 -11.31 11.99 -10.36
CA ASP A 55 -12.11 11.66 -9.18
C ASP A 55 -11.32 11.66 -7.88
N GLY A 56 -10.01 11.40 -7.95
CA GLY A 56 -9.16 11.33 -6.78
C GLY A 56 -7.70 11.62 -7.08
N VAL A 57 -7.09 12.40 -6.19
CA VAL A 57 -5.65 12.60 -6.10
C VAL A 57 -5.17 11.93 -4.83
N ILE A 58 -4.34 10.90 -4.97
CA ILE A 58 -3.86 10.08 -3.87
C ILE A 58 -2.37 10.39 -3.65
N VAL A 59 -1.98 10.67 -2.43
CA VAL A 59 -0.57 10.91 -2.07
C VAL A 59 -0.17 9.90 -1.00
N PRO A 60 0.25 8.67 -1.40
CA PRO A 60 0.64 7.62 -0.47
C PRO A 60 1.84 8.00 0.37
N PRO A 61 1.91 7.61 1.66
CA PRO A 61 3.20 7.55 2.32
C PRO A 61 4.10 6.55 1.59
N TYR A 62 5.41 6.78 1.69
CA TYR A 62 6.40 5.86 1.17
C TYR A 62 6.38 4.55 1.99
N ILE A 63 6.34 3.40 1.31
CA ILE A 63 6.32 2.07 1.94
C ILE A 63 7.76 1.61 2.16
N GLY A 64 8.05 1.09 3.35
CA GLY A 64 9.40 0.73 3.78
C GLY A 64 9.82 -0.72 3.49
N TRP A 65 8.90 -1.57 2.99
CA TRP A 65 9.11 -3.02 2.77
C TRP A 65 9.68 -3.71 4.00
N GLY A 66 9.04 -3.44 5.15
CA GLY A 66 9.40 -4.03 6.43
C GLY A 66 10.81 -3.69 6.91
N GLY A 67 11.21 -2.42 6.73
CA GLY A 67 12.48 -1.88 7.18
C GLY A 67 13.61 -1.93 6.14
N TYR A 68 13.31 -2.24 4.88
CA TYR A 68 14.29 -2.12 3.79
C TYR A 68 14.78 -0.67 3.63
N PHE A 69 13.88 0.30 3.84
CA PHE A 69 14.22 1.70 4.02
C PHE A 69 13.87 2.15 5.45
N ASP A 70 14.80 2.86 6.11
CA ASP A 70 14.52 3.51 7.38
C ASP A 70 13.64 4.74 7.12
N LEU A 71 12.36 4.62 7.46
CA LEU A 71 11.38 5.71 7.35
C LEU A 71 11.44 6.68 8.54
N GLY A 72 12.32 6.45 9.52
CA GLY A 72 12.44 7.27 10.72
C GLY A 72 11.24 7.20 11.66
N VAL A 73 10.35 6.22 11.48
CA VAL A 73 9.15 6.09 12.30
C VAL A 73 9.49 5.40 13.62
N ARG A 74 9.36 6.16 14.71
CA ARG A 74 9.70 5.71 16.08
C ARG A 74 8.51 5.81 17.04
N LYS A 75 7.32 5.44 16.55
CA LYS A 75 6.09 5.43 17.35
C LYS A 75 5.95 4.13 18.13
N GLU A 76 5.00 4.08 19.05
CA GLU A 76 4.61 2.84 19.72
C GLU A 76 4.10 1.81 18.70
N GLN A 77 4.39 0.53 18.92
CA GLN A 77 3.94 -0.56 18.06
C GLN A 77 2.62 -1.13 18.55
N TYR A 78 1.75 -1.47 17.61
CA TYR A 78 0.47 -2.09 17.81
C TYR A 78 0.39 -3.40 17.01
N PRO A 79 -0.41 -4.38 17.46
CA PRO A 79 -0.61 -5.61 16.71
C PRO A 79 -1.04 -5.32 15.26
N CYS A 80 -0.24 -5.75 14.29
CA CYS A 80 -0.52 -5.53 12.88
C CYS A 80 -1.75 -6.31 12.46
N ARG A 81 -2.73 -5.64 11.85
CA ARG A 81 -4.00 -6.25 11.43
C ARG A 81 -3.84 -7.21 10.24
N TYR A 82 -2.84 -7.00 9.38
CA TYR A 82 -2.69 -7.78 8.14
C TYR A 82 -2.51 -9.27 8.41
N ILE A 83 -1.68 -9.65 9.39
CA ILE A 83 -1.46 -11.06 9.70
C ILE A 83 -2.70 -11.77 10.26
N PHE A 84 -3.73 -11.02 10.68
CA PHE A 84 -5.02 -11.56 11.16
C PHE A 84 -6.08 -11.64 10.08
N GLU A 85 -5.87 -11.05 8.91
CA GLU A 85 -6.96 -10.85 7.95
C GLU A 85 -6.60 -11.10 6.49
N VAL A 86 -5.30 -11.07 6.15
CA VAL A 86 -4.83 -11.09 4.78
C VAL A 86 -3.83 -12.23 4.57
N LEU A 87 -4.01 -12.96 3.47
CA LEU A 87 -2.99 -13.82 2.89
C LEU A 87 -2.45 -13.16 1.64
N GLN A 88 -1.14 -12.96 1.56
CA GLN A 88 -0.48 -12.53 0.33
C GLN A 88 -0.01 -13.76 -0.44
N ILE A 89 -0.36 -13.82 -1.71
CA ILE A 89 -0.08 -14.96 -2.58
C ILE A 89 0.67 -14.44 -3.80
N ASP A 90 1.86 -14.96 -4.03
CA ASP A 90 2.67 -14.67 -5.20
C ASP A 90 2.14 -15.40 -6.44
N TRP A 91 2.59 -14.97 -7.61
CA TRP A 91 2.17 -15.50 -8.90
C TRP A 91 2.38 -17.02 -9.04
N ASP A 92 3.31 -17.60 -8.29
CA ASP A 92 3.64 -19.03 -8.31
C ASP A 92 2.90 -19.84 -7.25
N GLY A 93 2.01 -19.21 -6.47
CA GLY A 93 1.23 -19.83 -5.39
C GLY A 93 1.90 -19.77 -4.02
N THR A 94 3.12 -19.26 -3.91
CA THR A 94 3.80 -19.09 -2.61
C THR A 94 3.07 -18.05 -1.78
N VAL A 95 2.84 -18.34 -0.51
CA VAL A 95 2.22 -17.43 0.44
C VAL A 95 3.30 -16.69 1.21
N ALA A 96 3.36 -15.37 1.06
CA ALA A 96 4.28 -14.51 1.81
C ALA A 96 3.73 -14.18 3.20
N MET A 97 4.61 -13.71 4.11
CA MET A 97 4.21 -13.36 5.47
C MET A 97 3.18 -12.22 5.51
N CYS A 98 3.39 -11.14 4.74
CA CYS A 98 2.51 -9.97 4.65
C CYS A 98 2.84 -9.07 3.45
N CYS A 99 2.09 -7.96 3.30
CA CYS A 99 2.26 -6.89 2.29
C CYS A 99 3.66 -6.30 2.20
N GLU A 100 4.43 -6.36 3.28
CA GLU A 100 5.78 -5.81 3.36
C GLU A 100 6.85 -6.83 2.94
N ASP A 101 6.52 -8.12 2.89
CA ASP A 101 7.43 -9.19 2.47
C ASP A 101 7.42 -9.37 0.95
N TYR A 102 7.71 -8.29 0.22
CA TYR A 102 7.60 -8.25 -1.25
C TYR A 102 8.51 -9.26 -1.97
N GLU A 103 9.66 -9.60 -1.39
CA GLU A 103 10.59 -10.61 -1.92
C GLU A 103 10.33 -12.01 -1.35
N THR A 104 9.28 -12.17 -0.54
CA THR A 104 8.88 -13.45 0.08
C THR A 104 10.04 -14.12 0.80
N LYS A 105 10.72 -13.36 1.66
CA LYS A 105 11.81 -13.85 2.52
C LYS A 105 11.30 -14.73 3.66
N TYR A 106 10.01 -14.63 3.98
CA TYR A 106 9.35 -15.37 5.05
C TYR A 106 8.15 -16.16 4.50
N PRO A 107 8.39 -17.18 3.65
CA PRO A 107 7.31 -17.97 3.06
C PRO A 107 6.55 -18.76 4.14
N LEU A 108 5.22 -18.74 4.06
CA LEU A 108 4.31 -19.45 4.95
C LEU A 108 3.84 -20.80 4.40
N GLY A 109 3.90 -20.99 3.08
CA GLY A 109 3.41 -22.20 2.40
C GLY A 109 3.22 -21.97 0.90
N ASN A 110 2.63 -22.94 0.20
CA ASN A 110 2.27 -22.80 -1.21
C ASN A 110 0.88 -23.39 -1.49
N LEU A 111 0.00 -22.60 -2.11
CA LEU A 111 -1.40 -22.99 -2.37
C LEU A 111 -1.59 -24.03 -3.47
N LYS A 112 -0.51 -24.43 -4.15
CA LYS A 112 -0.52 -25.60 -5.05
C LYS A 112 -0.46 -26.91 -4.26
N GLU A 113 -0.03 -26.86 -3.00
CA GLU A 113 0.23 -28.03 -2.16
C GLU A 113 -0.63 -28.06 -0.89
N GLN A 114 -1.14 -26.90 -0.46
CA GLN A 114 -1.85 -26.73 0.82
C GLN A 114 -3.13 -25.92 0.63
N GLU A 115 -4.14 -26.20 1.46
CA GLU A 115 -5.35 -25.38 1.49
C GLU A 115 -5.06 -24.02 2.14
N PRO A 116 -5.68 -22.91 1.68
CA PRO A 116 -5.45 -21.59 2.26
C PRO A 116 -5.68 -21.53 3.77
N GLN A 117 -6.63 -22.30 4.29
CA GLN A 117 -6.93 -22.38 5.72
C GLN A 117 -5.80 -23.03 6.53
N GLU A 118 -5.05 -23.97 5.95
CA GLU A 118 -3.91 -24.62 6.59
C GLU A 118 -2.76 -23.63 6.72
N VAL A 119 -2.47 -22.87 5.65
CA VAL A 119 -1.41 -21.85 5.66
C VAL A 119 -1.75 -20.72 6.63
N PHE A 120 -3.00 -20.23 6.59
CA PHE A 120 -3.48 -19.16 7.47
C PHE A 120 -3.51 -19.55 8.95
N ASN A 121 -3.69 -20.83 9.27
CA ASN A 121 -3.66 -21.35 10.62
C ASN A 121 -2.35 -22.09 10.95
N SER A 122 -1.30 -21.86 10.16
CA SER A 122 0.00 -22.47 10.40
C SER A 122 0.54 -22.10 11.79
N PRO A 123 1.33 -22.98 12.42
CA PRO A 123 1.96 -22.68 13.71
C PRO A 123 2.75 -21.37 13.68
N THR A 124 3.44 -21.07 12.57
CA THR A 124 4.20 -19.84 12.37
C THR A 124 3.31 -18.59 12.48
N LEU A 125 2.19 -18.55 11.75
CA LEU A 125 1.33 -17.37 11.75
C LEU A 125 0.53 -17.25 13.05
N GLN A 126 0.15 -18.37 13.67
CA GLN A 126 -0.48 -18.38 15.00
C GLN A 126 0.45 -17.85 16.09
N GLU A 127 1.71 -18.30 16.11
CA GLU A 127 2.70 -17.80 17.05
C GLU A 127 2.98 -16.31 16.82
N GLN A 128 3.05 -15.88 15.56
CA GLN A 128 3.25 -14.47 15.25
C GLN A 128 2.09 -13.59 15.75
N ARG A 129 0.85 -14.02 15.54
CA ARG A 129 -0.34 -13.34 16.08
C ARG A 129 -0.30 -13.25 17.59
N ARG A 130 0.05 -14.33 18.28
CA ARG A 130 0.18 -14.36 19.75
C ARG A 130 1.22 -13.35 20.23
N ARG A 131 2.43 -13.39 19.66
CA ARG A 131 3.53 -12.48 20.01
C ARG A 131 3.16 -11.02 19.79
N MET A 132 2.52 -10.69 18.66
CA MET A 132 2.04 -9.33 18.43
C MET A 132 1.02 -8.87 19.48
N VAL A 133 0.06 -9.70 19.87
CA VAL A 133 -0.91 -9.37 20.93
C VAL A 133 -0.22 -9.17 22.28
N ASP A 134 0.82 -9.94 22.56
CA ASP A 134 1.65 -9.83 23.77
C ASP A 134 2.63 -8.64 23.74
N GLY A 135 2.66 -7.86 22.64
CA GLY A 135 3.55 -6.71 22.46
C GLY A 135 4.99 -7.09 22.05
N ASP A 136 5.22 -8.32 21.60
CA ASP A 136 6.50 -8.80 21.09
C ASP A 136 6.55 -8.75 19.56
N PHE A 137 7.25 -7.75 19.04
CA PHE A 137 7.45 -7.50 17.60
C PHE A 137 8.83 -7.94 17.10
N ALA A 138 9.65 -8.58 17.95
CA ALA A 138 11.07 -8.81 17.67
C ALA A 138 11.33 -9.82 16.54
N LEU A 139 10.33 -10.64 16.21
CA LEU A 139 10.41 -11.62 15.12
C LEU A 139 9.07 -11.65 14.37
N PRO A 140 9.07 -12.04 13.08
CA PRO A 140 10.24 -12.05 12.22
C PRO A 140 10.86 -10.64 12.12
N PRO A 141 12.17 -10.49 11.80
CA PRO A 141 12.85 -9.20 11.76
C PRO A 141 12.13 -8.13 10.94
N ILE A 142 11.39 -8.54 9.91
CA ILE A 142 10.55 -7.66 9.07
C ILE A 142 9.48 -6.89 9.87
N CYS A 143 9.07 -7.37 11.05
CA CYS A 143 8.08 -6.71 11.91
C CYS A 143 8.67 -5.64 12.83
N VAL A 144 10.00 -5.63 13.04
CA VAL A 144 10.66 -4.78 14.03
C VAL A 144 10.52 -3.31 13.68
N ASP A 145 10.80 -2.95 12.42
CA ASP A 145 10.74 -1.57 11.93
C ASP A 145 9.61 -1.39 10.89
N CYS A 146 8.60 -2.26 10.93
CA CYS A 146 7.50 -2.27 9.99
C CYS A 146 6.56 -1.09 10.20
N ILE A 147 6.35 -0.26 9.17
CA ILE A 147 5.43 0.87 9.28
C ILE A 147 4.02 0.46 9.69
N GLU A 148 3.54 -0.71 9.24
CA GLU A 148 2.20 -1.22 9.53
C GLU A 148 1.94 -1.57 10.99
N SER A 149 3.00 -1.80 11.79
CA SER A 149 2.90 -1.95 13.24
C SER A 149 2.95 -0.62 13.99
N HIS A 150 3.45 0.46 13.37
CA HIS A 150 3.55 1.79 14.00
C HIS A 150 2.41 2.74 13.61
N GLU A 151 1.94 2.63 12.37
CA GLU A 151 0.80 3.34 11.83
C GLU A 151 -0.01 2.35 11.00
N VAL A 152 -1.25 2.08 11.39
CA VAL A 152 -2.10 1.17 10.62
C VAL A 152 -2.36 1.83 9.26
N ALA A 153 -1.73 1.37 8.17
CA ALA A 153 -1.94 1.95 6.83
C ALA A 153 -3.39 1.76 6.35
N ARG A 154 -4.25 1.06 7.10
CA ARG A 154 -5.69 1.08 6.91
C ARG A 154 -6.28 2.49 6.96
N GLN A 155 -5.75 3.40 7.81
CA GLN A 155 -6.21 4.80 7.75
C GLN A 155 -5.84 5.43 6.41
N TYR A 156 -4.67 5.10 5.87
CA TYR A 156 -4.22 5.57 4.57
C TYR A 156 -5.10 5.04 3.40
N TRP A 157 -5.36 3.74 3.31
CA TRP A 157 -6.25 3.19 2.26
C TRP A 157 -7.70 3.69 2.39
N LYS A 158 -8.17 3.95 3.62
CA LYS A 158 -9.45 4.61 3.85
C LYS A 158 -9.43 6.10 3.48
N GLN A 159 -8.30 6.80 3.58
CA GLN A 159 -8.17 8.20 3.17
C GLN A 159 -8.04 8.35 1.64
N ALA A 160 -7.48 7.35 0.96
CA ALA A 160 -7.47 7.29 -0.51
C ALA A 160 -8.88 7.22 -1.12
N GLU A 161 -9.88 6.75 -0.36
CA GLU A 161 -11.31 6.84 -0.70
C GLU A 161 -11.96 8.17 -0.25
N VAL A 162 -11.30 8.97 0.60
CA VAL A 162 -11.94 10.02 1.42
C VAL A 162 -11.13 11.34 1.43
N LEU A 163 -10.67 11.82 0.27
CA LEU A 163 -10.55 13.27 0.08
C LEU A 163 -11.80 13.78 -0.64
N PRO A 164 -12.91 14.03 0.06
CA PRO A 164 -14.01 14.79 -0.51
C PRO A 164 -13.53 16.23 -0.78
N LEU A 165 -13.64 16.65 -2.05
CA LEU A 165 -13.31 17.96 -2.63
C LEU A 165 -14.09 19.17 -2.03
N SER A 166 -14.50 19.14 -0.78
CA SER A 166 -15.38 20.16 -0.20
C SER A 166 -14.89 20.79 1.10
N LYS A 167 -13.59 20.70 1.42
CA LYS A 167 -12.99 21.42 2.56
C LYS A 167 -11.59 21.96 2.25
N ILE A 168 -11.53 22.87 1.29
CA ILE A 168 -10.59 24.00 1.26
C ILE A 168 -11.43 25.26 1.07
#